data_AF-A0A4S2IXY6-F1
#
_entry.id   AF-A0A4S2IXY6-F1
#
_cell.length_a   1.000
_cell.length_b   1.000
_cell.length_c   1.000
_cell.angle_alpha   90.00
_cell.angle_beta   90.00
_cell.angle_gamma   90.00
#
_symmetry.space_group_name_H-M   'P 1'
#
loop_
_entity.id
_entity.type
_entity.pdbx_description
1 polymer ?
#
loop_
_entity_poly.entity_id
_entity_poly.type
_entity_poly.pdbx_seq_one_letter_code
_entity_poly.pdbx_strand_id
1 'polypeptide(L)' 'MPGPRGRRTFAPMEEKPRRVDPATDRAAAAQLLGCLPDEVGYCPRCQGLTHRYGHGAQVICAACRAAEAAPLA' A
#
# COMPACT_ATOMS: atom_id res chain seq x y z
N MET A 1 -13.88 -41.57 9.53
CA MET A 1 -14.23 -40.44 8.61
C MET A 1 -15.52 -39.82 9.12
N PRO A 2 -15.78 -38.49 9.05
CA PRO A 2 -14.98 -37.33 8.61
C PRO A 2 -14.74 -36.30 9.75
N GLY A 3 -13.78 -35.37 9.59
CA GLY A 3 -13.56 -34.27 10.54
C GLY A 3 -14.46 -33.05 10.28
N PRO A 4 -14.28 -31.97 11.06
CA PRO A 4 -14.26 -30.65 10.47
C PRO A 4 -12.91 -30.00 10.78
N ARG A 5 -12.13 -29.81 9.72
CA ARG A 5 -10.95 -28.96 9.71
C ARG A 5 -11.38 -27.60 10.23
N GLY A 6 -10.92 -27.26 11.44
CA GLY A 6 -11.09 -25.93 12.02
C GLY A 6 -10.76 -24.91 10.94
N ARG A 7 -11.79 -24.16 10.57
CA ARG A 7 -11.71 -23.10 9.57
C ARG A 7 -10.55 -22.21 9.99
N ARG A 8 -9.45 -22.24 9.23
CA ARG A 8 -8.52 -21.11 9.23
C ARG A 8 -9.36 -19.95 8.76
N THR A 9 -9.77 -19.11 9.70
CA THR A 9 -10.20 -17.76 9.40
C THR A 9 -9.01 -17.13 8.69
N PHE A 10 -8.98 -17.23 7.37
CA PHE A 10 -8.26 -16.28 6.56
C PHE A 10 -9.00 -14.99 6.83
N ALA A 11 -8.49 -14.21 7.79
CA ALA A 11 -8.85 -12.81 7.91
C ALA A 11 -8.83 -12.25 6.48
N PRO A 12 -9.87 -11.51 6.04
CA PRO A 12 -9.74 -10.77 4.81
C PRO A 12 -8.45 -9.99 4.97
N MET A 13 -7.51 -10.23 4.06
CA MET A 13 -6.29 -9.49 3.92
C MET A 13 -6.76 -8.08 3.51
N GLU A 14 -7.28 -7.32 4.48
CA GLU A 14 -7.15 -5.88 4.50
C GLU A 14 -5.65 -5.64 4.65
N GLU A 15 -4.92 -5.96 3.58
CA GLU A 15 -3.64 -5.37 3.32
C GLU A 15 -3.95 -3.90 3.02
N LYS A 16 -4.32 -3.18 4.08
CA LYS A 16 -4.40 -1.72 4.08
C LYS A 16 -3.08 -1.31 3.48
N PRO A 17 -3.09 -0.68 2.30
CA PRO A 17 -1.87 -0.54 1.53
C PRO A 17 -0.85 0.12 2.44
N ARG A 18 0.24 -0.60 2.73
CA ARG A 18 1.10 -0.23 3.86
C ARG A 18 1.73 1.12 3.53
N ARG A 19 1.49 2.11 4.38
CA ARG A 19 2.11 3.42 4.24
C ARG A 19 3.60 3.23 4.44
N VAL A 20 4.40 3.54 3.44
CA VAL A 20 5.85 3.55 3.58
C VAL A 20 6.23 4.79 4.36
N ASP A 21 6.94 4.60 5.47
CA ASP A 21 7.37 5.68 6.34
C ASP A 21 8.30 6.65 5.59
N PRO A 22 8.14 7.98 5.73
CA PRO A 22 8.99 8.95 5.04
C PRO A 22 10.48 8.90 5.42
N ALA A 23 10.84 8.28 6.55
CA ALA A 23 12.22 8.01 6.94
C ALA A 23 12.77 6.72 6.31
N THR A 24 11.93 5.93 5.61
CA THR A 24 12.39 4.78 4.83
C THR A 24 13.19 5.28 3.63
N ASP A 25 14.32 4.63 3.33
CA ASP A 25 15.10 4.95 2.14
C ASP A 25 14.27 4.80 0.86
N ARG A 26 14.45 5.71 -0.12
CA ARG A 26 13.67 5.67 -1.37
C ARG A 26 13.89 4.39 -2.15
N ALA A 27 15.07 3.78 -2.12
CA ALA A 27 15.33 2.51 -2.79
C ALA A 27 14.65 1.34 -2.07
N ALA A 28 14.55 1.37 -0.74
CA ALA A 28 13.76 0.40 0.00
C ALA A 28 12.26 0.56 -0.28
N ALA A 29 11.77 1.81 -0.32
CA ALA A 29 10.40 2.12 -0.70
C ALA A 29 10.07 1.67 -2.12
N ALA A 30 10.97 1.91 -3.06
CA ALA A 30 10.84 1.51 -4.46
C ALA A 30 10.71 -0.01 -4.61
N GLN A 31 11.54 -0.78 -3.88
CA GLN A 31 11.43 -2.24 -3.83
C GLN A 31 10.07 -2.71 -3.27
N LEU A 32 9.56 -2.05 -2.22
CA LEU A 32 8.24 -2.37 -1.67
C LEU A 32 7.08 -2.01 -2.61
N LEU A 33 7.27 -0.98 -3.44
CA LEU A 33 6.27 -0.48 -4.39
C LEU A 33 6.40 -1.11 -5.78
N GLY A 34 7.49 -1.83 -6.05
CA GLY A 34 7.81 -2.41 -7.35
C GLY A 34 8.15 -1.37 -8.43
N CYS A 35 8.63 -0.18 -8.04
CA CYS A 35 9.02 0.90 -8.95
C CYS A 35 10.51 1.25 -8.80
N LEU A 36 10.99 2.22 -9.58
CA LEU A 36 12.35 2.75 -9.44
C LEU A 36 12.44 3.80 -8.30
N PRO A 37 13.60 3.98 -7.66
CA PRO A 37 13.78 4.99 -6.60
C PRO A 37 13.51 6.43 -7.07
N ASP A 38 13.72 6.70 -8.36
CA ASP A 38 13.44 8.00 -9.00
C ASP A 38 11.93 8.24 -9.20
N GLU A 39 11.17 7.15 -9.29
CA GLU A 39 9.71 7.16 -9.43
C GLU A 39 9.00 7.31 -8.06
N VAL A 40 9.73 7.14 -6.95
CA VAL A 40 9.22 7.30 -5.60
C VAL A 40 9.15 8.79 -5.23
N GLY A 41 7.95 9.25 -4.87
CA GLY A 41 7.71 10.58 -4.33
C GLY A 41 6.89 10.55 -3.04
N TYR A 42 6.74 11.72 -2.43
CA TYR A 42 5.93 11.88 -1.23
C TYR A 42 4.45 12.03 -1.58
N CYS A 43 3.59 11.33 -0.84
CA CYS A 43 2.15 11.51 -0.88
C CYS A 43 1.76 12.86 -0.26
N PRO A 44 0.99 13.73 -0.93
CA PRO A 44 0.62 15.03 -0.38
C PRO A 44 -0.32 14.96 0.83
N ARG A 45 -0.98 13.81 1.08
CA ARG A 45 -1.91 13.65 2.22
C ARG A 45 -1.23 13.18 3.49
N CYS A 46 -0.45 12.11 3.41
CA CYS A 46 0.18 11.47 4.57
C CYS A 46 1.69 11.66 4.62
N GLN A 47 2.28 12.34 3.64
CA GLN A 47 3.73 12.53 3.47
C GLN A 47 4.53 11.23 3.39
N GLY A 48 3.87 10.07 3.24
CA GLY A 48 4.54 8.77 3.07
C GLY A 48 5.06 8.58 1.65
N LEU A 49 6.07 7.72 1.50
CA LEU A 49 6.65 7.40 0.19
C LEU A 49 5.69 6.56 -0.65
N THR A 50 5.53 6.92 -1.92
CA THR A 50 4.65 6.25 -2.86
C THR A 50 5.14 6.39 -4.30
N HIS A 51 4.64 5.54 -5.18
CA HIS A 51 4.95 5.59 -6.61
C HIS A 51 4.25 6.80 -7.22
N ARG A 52 4.96 7.94 -7.35
CA ARG A 52 4.38 9.24 -7.71
C ARG A 52 4.71 9.66 -9.14
N TYR A 53 5.82 9.20 -9.68
CA TYR A 53 6.29 9.53 -11.03
C TYR A 53 6.49 8.23 -11.82
N GLY A 54 6.50 8.31 -13.16
CA GLY A 54 6.70 7.12 -14.00
C GLY A 54 5.42 6.42 -14.46
N HIS A 55 5.56 5.18 -14.95
CA HIS A 55 4.45 4.44 -15.56
C HIS A 55 3.62 3.71 -14.51
N GLY A 56 2.36 4.10 -14.34
CA GLY A 56 1.51 3.61 -13.23
C GLY A 56 1.62 4.45 -11.95
N ALA A 57 2.19 5.66 -12.08
CA ALA A 57 2.25 6.66 -11.04
C ALA A 57 0.87 7.01 -10.46
N GLN A 58 0.82 7.17 -9.14
CA GLN A 58 -0.36 7.61 -8.41
C GLN A 58 -0.05 8.86 -7.60
N VAL A 59 -0.91 9.88 -7.74
CA VAL A 59 -0.77 11.16 -7.03
C VAL A 59 -0.88 10.97 -5.51
N ILE A 60 -1.70 10.02 -5.10
CA ILE A 60 -2.01 9.65 -3.72
C ILE A 60 -1.59 8.21 -3.48
N CYS A 61 -1.02 7.94 -2.31
CA CYS A 61 -0.62 6.58 -1.97
C CYS A 61 -1.83 5.65 -1.90
N ALA A 62 -1.62 4.38 -2.20
CA ALA A 62 -2.68 3.37 -2.18
C ALA A 62 -3.45 3.36 -0.83
N ALA A 63 -2.79 3.70 0.29
CA ALA A 63 -3.42 3.78 1.60
C ALA A 63 -4.45 4.91 1.69
N CYS A 64 -4.09 6.09 1.20
CA CYS A 64 -4.98 7.24 1.16
C CYS A 64 -6.08 7.05 0.12
N ARG A 65 -5.73 6.47 -1.05
CA ARG A 65 -6.71 6.11 -2.07
C ARG A 65 -7.73 5.10 -1.55
N ALA A 66 -7.31 4.09 -0.79
CA ALA A 66 -8.22 3.12 -0.17
C ALA A 66 -9.11 3.76 0.91
N ALA A 67 -8.58 4.70 1.68
CA ALA A 67 -9.37 5.46 2.66
C ALA A 67 -10.42 6.37 1.99
N GLU A 68 -10.12 6.92 0.81
CA GLU A 68 -11.09 7.68 0.00
C GLU A 68 -12.10 6.77 -0.71
N ALA A 69 -11.65 5.59 -1.17
CA ALA A 69 -12.48 4.59 -1.84
C ALA A 69 -13.32 3.74 -0.87
N ALA A 70 -13.27 4.03 0.43
CA ALA A 70 -14.25 3.56 1.41
C ALA A 70 -15.30 4.65 1.70
N PRO A 71 -16.15 5.07 0.74
CA PRO A 71 -17.32 5.84 1.09
C PRO A 71 -18.34 4.92 1.75
N LEU A 72 -18.67 5.23 3.01
CA LEU A 72 -19.91 4.90 3.74
C LEU A 72 -20.49 3.49 3.51
N ALA A 73 -20.24 2.60 4.47
CA ALA A 73 -21.25 1.62 4.88
C ALA A 73 -22.08 2.22 6.01
#